data_AF-A0A7S6S4P3-F1
#
_entry.id   AF-A0A7S6S4P3-F1
#
_cell.length_a   1.000
_cell.length_b   1.000
_cell.length_c   1.000
_cell.angle_alpha   90.00
_cell.angle_beta   90.00
_cell.angle_gamma   90.00
#
_symmetry.space_group_name_H-M   'P 1'
#
loop_
_entity.id
_entity.type
_entity.pdbx_description
1 polymer ?
#
loop_
_entity_poly.entity_id
_entity_poly.type
_entity_poly.pdbx_seq_one_letter_code
_entity_poly.pdbx_strand_id
1 'polypeptide(L)'
;MTGHEHQSASVSPVGSPMAAFAHGFSLPMRAVNLLLTTRGLKRFAALPLVFNVLLYVLFLAGAVWLIGLIDVQVGPWEFWWGFGGWLSTAINWSLGPLKWLVAVPVLLLLCYYTFTMVGLIVAAPFNDMLSERVERAICEPKEKQSLPLRVTTALMVQSMLDAIGILGRQILWTLLVLPLIFVPLVGFLPLFLVGAHFAGLGYFDTSMARNNLRNRHKAPVLRVHRWELLGFGVAMQLLFLIPFVGLLMLPVGVTAGTILYTRIDWERALREAGLERPTGFIPPRPRFNTE
;
A
#
# COMPACT_ATOMS: atom_id res chain seq x y z
N MET A 1 48.25 -13.72 1.37
CA MET A 1 46.94 -13.51 2.00
C MET A 1 46.69 -12.02 2.05
N THR A 2 46.27 -11.44 0.93
CA THR A 2 45.95 -10.02 0.80
C THR A 2 44.45 -9.87 0.90
N GLY A 3 43.98 -9.33 2.02
CA GLY A 3 42.58 -9.04 2.25
C GLY A 3 42.11 -7.98 1.25
N HIS A 4 41.25 -8.39 0.31
CA HIS A 4 40.43 -7.46 -0.42
C HIS A 4 39.34 -6.94 0.52
N GLU A 5 39.58 -5.78 1.11
CA GLU A 5 38.51 -4.96 1.68
C GLU A 5 37.58 -4.56 0.53
N HIS A 6 36.49 -5.31 0.35
CA HIS A 6 35.34 -4.82 -0.41
C HIS A 6 34.76 -3.64 0.36
N GLN A 7 35.18 -2.43 0.01
CA GLN A 7 34.43 -1.21 0.27
C GLN A 7 33.05 -1.37 -0.38
N SER A 8 32.07 -1.78 0.42
CA SER A 8 30.66 -1.74 0.05
C SER A 8 30.30 -0.28 -0.19
N ALA A 9 30.28 0.13 -1.46
CA ALA A 9 29.99 1.49 -1.88
C ALA A 9 28.56 1.85 -1.43
N SER A 10 28.47 2.58 -0.32
CA SER A 10 27.19 3.08 0.18
C SER A 10 26.90 4.43 -0.45
N VAL A 11 25.73 4.55 -1.07
CA VAL A 11 25.35 5.74 -1.84
C VAL A 11 24.92 6.82 -0.86
N SER A 12 25.65 7.94 -0.83
CA SER A 12 25.30 9.14 -0.08
C SER A 12 23.97 9.73 -0.56
N PRO A 13 23.25 10.50 0.29
CA PRO A 13 22.02 11.18 -0.14
C PRO A 13 22.31 12.03 -1.38
N VAL A 14 21.37 12.03 -2.34
CA VAL A 14 21.52 12.82 -3.56
C VAL A 14 21.67 14.29 -3.16
N GLY A 15 22.80 14.90 -3.54
CA GLY A 15 23.28 16.16 -2.97
C GLY A 15 22.40 17.39 -3.21
N SER A 16 21.41 17.33 -4.12
CA SER A 16 20.43 18.41 -4.33
C SER A 16 18.99 17.92 -4.16
N PRO A 17 18.08 18.71 -3.55
CA PRO A 17 16.67 18.36 -3.39
C PRO A 17 15.97 18.01 -4.72
N MET A 18 16.34 18.70 -5.80
CA MET A 18 15.73 18.48 -7.12
C MET A 18 16.18 17.16 -7.74
N ALA A 19 17.47 16.82 -7.63
CA ALA A 19 17.96 15.52 -8.08
C ALA A 19 17.41 14.38 -7.21
N ALA A 20 17.26 14.59 -5.90
CA ALA A 20 16.60 13.65 -5.00
C ALA A 20 15.15 13.38 -5.44
N PHE A 21 14.37 14.44 -5.70
CA PHE A 21 13.01 14.32 -6.20
C PHE A 21 12.96 13.59 -7.56
N ALA A 22 13.79 13.98 -8.52
CA ALA A 22 13.84 13.35 -9.84
C ALA A 22 14.23 11.86 -9.78
N HIS A 23 15.18 11.52 -8.91
CA HIS A 23 15.54 10.14 -8.64
C HIS A 23 14.34 9.37 -8.09
N GLY A 24 13.69 9.90 -7.05
CA GLY A 24 12.47 9.33 -6.47
C GLY A 24 11.36 9.11 -7.49
N PHE A 25 11.14 10.10 -8.36
CA PHE A 25 10.15 10.05 -9.43
C PHE A 25 10.44 8.93 -10.46
N SER A 26 11.71 8.61 -10.68
CA SER A 26 12.13 7.53 -11.59
C SER A 26 11.99 6.11 -11.02
N LEU A 27 11.81 5.98 -9.69
CA LEU A 27 11.81 4.67 -9.01
C LEU A 27 10.73 3.69 -9.51
N PRO A 28 9.47 4.11 -9.76
CA PRO A 28 8.46 3.19 -10.31
C PRO A 28 8.87 2.60 -11.67
N MET A 29 9.55 3.38 -12.53
CA MET A 29 10.03 2.90 -13.83
C MET A 29 11.15 1.88 -13.67
N ARG A 30 12.09 2.12 -12.74
CA ARG A 30 13.14 1.13 -12.39
C ARG A 30 12.53 -0.15 -11.82
N ALA A 31 11.49 -0.01 -10.99
CA ALA A 31 10.78 -1.15 -10.43
C ALA A 31 10.07 -1.98 -11.50
N VAL A 32 9.40 -1.34 -12.47
CA VAL A 32 8.82 -2.02 -13.64
C VAL A 32 9.90 -2.77 -14.41
N ASN A 33 11.03 -2.11 -14.71
CA ASN A 33 12.14 -2.75 -15.43
C ASN A 33 12.69 -3.97 -14.67
N LEU A 34 12.88 -3.86 -13.35
CA LEU A 34 13.36 -4.96 -12.51
C LEU A 34 12.38 -6.15 -12.50
N LEU A 35 11.08 -5.87 -12.40
CA LEU A 35 10.02 -6.89 -12.47
C LEU A 35 9.99 -7.59 -13.83
N LEU A 36 10.23 -6.86 -14.92
CA LEU A 36 10.20 -7.40 -16.28
C LEU A 36 11.47 -8.19 -16.63
N THR A 37 12.63 -7.82 -16.10
CA THR A 37 13.91 -8.50 -16.35
C THR A 37 14.10 -9.73 -15.48
N THR A 38 13.62 -9.71 -14.24
CA THR A 38 13.82 -10.80 -13.28
C THR A 38 12.75 -11.88 -13.43
N ARG A 39 13.07 -13.00 -14.12
CA ARG A 39 12.13 -14.11 -14.37
C ARG A 39 11.44 -14.65 -13.11
N GLY A 40 12.15 -14.72 -11.98
CA GLY A 40 11.61 -15.22 -10.72
C GLY A 40 10.58 -14.30 -10.06
N LEU A 41 10.65 -12.98 -10.30
CA LEU A 41 9.85 -11.96 -9.62
C LEU A 41 8.43 -11.84 -10.19
N LYS A 42 8.27 -12.09 -11.50
CA LYS A 42 6.99 -11.99 -12.21
C LYS A 42 5.87 -12.81 -11.56
N ARG A 43 6.18 -14.04 -11.12
CA ARG A 43 5.21 -14.92 -10.46
C ARG A 43 4.72 -14.35 -9.12
N PHE A 44 5.61 -13.73 -8.35
CA PHE A 44 5.27 -13.12 -7.07
C PHE A 44 4.52 -11.80 -7.24
N ALA A 45 4.81 -11.03 -8.28
CA ALA A 45 4.05 -9.83 -8.62
C ALA A 45 2.64 -10.15 -9.16
N ALA A 46 2.49 -11.27 -9.90
CA ALA A 46 1.20 -11.72 -10.39
C ALA A 46 0.31 -12.31 -9.27
N LEU A 47 0.89 -12.87 -8.21
CA LEU A 47 0.18 -13.54 -7.13
C LEU A 47 -0.89 -12.65 -6.44
N PRO A 48 -0.56 -11.45 -5.93
CA PRO A 48 -1.58 -10.55 -5.36
C PRO A 48 -2.58 -10.03 -6.39
N LEU A 49 -2.19 -9.92 -7.67
CA LEU A 49 -3.11 -9.49 -8.74
C LEU A 49 -4.16 -10.57 -9.03
N VAL A 50 -3.73 -11.80 -9.24
CA VAL A 50 -4.63 -12.96 -9.44
C VAL A 50 -5.54 -13.12 -8.23
N PHE A 51 -4.99 -13.01 -7.02
CA PHE A 51 -5.78 -13.13 -5.80
C PHE A 51 -6.82 -12.00 -5.67
N ASN A 52 -6.47 -10.74 -5.95
CA ASN A 52 -7.44 -9.64 -5.94
C ASN A 52 -8.54 -9.82 -6.99
N VAL A 53 -8.20 -10.29 -8.19
CA VAL A 53 -9.19 -10.59 -9.23
C VAL A 53 -10.14 -11.69 -8.78
N LEU A 54 -9.62 -12.78 -8.20
CA LEU A 54 -10.43 -13.87 -7.66
C LEU A 54 -11.35 -13.40 -6.54
N LEU A 55 -10.83 -12.61 -5.59
CA LEU A 55 -11.63 -11.99 -4.54
C LEU A 55 -12.73 -11.12 -5.14
N TYR A 56 -12.41 -10.29 -6.13
CA TYR A 56 -13.38 -9.41 -6.78
C TYR A 56 -14.50 -10.20 -7.46
N VAL A 57 -14.17 -11.26 -8.20
CA VAL A 57 -15.16 -12.15 -8.84
C VAL A 57 -16.04 -12.83 -7.80
N LEU A 58 -15.45 -13.34 -6.71
CA LEU A 58 -16.20 -13.96 -5.61
C LEU A 58 -17.14 -12.94 -4.94
N PHE A 59 -16.65 -11.72 -4.72
CA PHE A 59 -17.41 -10.66 -4.09
C PHE A 59 -18.59 -10.21 -4.97
N LEU A 60 -18.36 -10.07 -6.27
CA LEU A 60 -19.39 -9.74 -7.24
C LEU A 60 -20.46 -10.84 -7.32
N ALA A 61 -20.05 -12.10 -7.37
CA ALA A 61 -20.97 -13.23 -7.34
C ALA A 61 -21.80 -13.25 -6.04
N GLY A 62 -21.16 -13.00 -4.90
CA GLY A 62 -21.84 -12.88 -3.61
C GLY A 62 -22.82 -11.71 -3.55
N ALA A 63 -22.47 -10.55 -4.11
CA ALA A 63 -23.34 -9.40 -4.19
C ALA A 63 -24.58 -9.66 -5.07
N VAL A 64 -24.39 -10.28 -6.25
CA VAL A 64 -25.49 -10.67 -7.14
C VAL A 64 -26.40 -11.70 -6.45
N TRP A 65 -25.83 -12.69 -5.78
CA TRP A 65 -26.58 -13.68 -5.02
C TRP A 65 -27.38 -13.05 -3.88
N LEU A 66 -26.79 -12.11 -3.14
CA LEU A 66 -27.44 -11.40 -2.05
C LEU A 66 -28.55 -10.45 -2.55
N ILE A 67 -28.37 -9.81 -3.70
CA ILE A 67 -29.43 -9.05 -4.38
C ILE A 67 -30.61 -9.97 -4.73
N GLY A 68 -30.33 -11.15 -5.28
CA GLY A 68 -31.37 -12.16 -5.56
C GLY A 68 -32.08 -12.61 -4.29
N LEU A 69 -31.35 -12.78 -3.18
CA LEU A 69 -31.95 -13.11 -1.88
C LEU A 69 -32.85 -11.99 -1.35
N ILE A 70 -32.45 -10.71 -1.49
CA ILE A 70 -33.27 -9.54 -1.12
C ILE A 70 -34.56 -9.48 -1.97
N ASP A 71 -34.49 -9.89 -3.23
CA ASP A 71 -35.67 -9.96 -4.09
C ASP A 71 -36.65 -11.05 -3.63
N VAL A 72 -36.13 -12.22 -3.28
CA VAL A 72 -36.92 -13.38 -2.81
C VAL A 72 -37.47 -13.21 -1.39
N GLN A 73 -36.67 -12.72 -0.44
CA GLN A 73 -37.00 -12.70 0.99
C GLN A 73 -37.80 -11.48 1.42
N VAL A 74 -37.62 -10.34 0.75
CA VAL A 74 -38.38 -9.13 1.09
C VAL A 74 -39.73 -9.10 0.37
N GLY A 75 -39.89 -9.89 -0.70
CA GLY A 75 -41.12 -9.91 -1.51
C GLY A 75 -41.55 -8.51 -1.98
N PRO A 76 -42.77 -8.37 -2.53
CA PRO A 76 -43.52 -7.13 -2.37
C PRO A 76 -43.64 -6.87 -0.86
N TRP A 77 -43.68 -5.62 -0.39
CA TRP A 77 -43.93 -5.35 1.03
C TRP A 77 -45.34 -5.83 1.41
N GLU A 78 -45.49 -7.13 1.69
CA GLU A 78 -46.78 -7.78 1.97
C GLU A 78 -47.40 -7.31 3.29
N PHE A 79 -46.64 -6.53 4.06
CA PHE A 79 -47.11 -5.83 5.26
C PHE A 79 -48.40 -5.01 5.01
N TRP A 80 -48.64 -4.54 3.78
CA TRP A 80 -49.81 -3.73 3.42
C TRP A 80 -50.98 -4.50 2.79
N TRP A 81 -51.01 -5.84 2.89
CA TRP A 81 -52.11 -6.67 2.35
C TRP A 81 -53.48 -6.43 3.00
N GLY A 82 -53.56 -5.65 4.09
CA GLY A 82 -54.81 -5.24 4.71
C GLY A 82 -55.58 -4.13 3.96
N PHE A 83 -54.95 -3.45 3.00
CA PHE A 83 -55.59 -2.39 2.21
C PHE A 83 -56.00 -2.92 0.82
N GLY A 84 -57.26 -2.73 0.45
CA GLY A 84 -57.85 -3.25 -0.80
C GLY A 84 -57.09 -2.91 -2.08
N GLY A 85 -57.30 -3.74 -3.11
CA GLY A 85 -56.39 -4.04 -4.23
C GLY A 85 -55.80 -2.90 -5.08
N TRP A 86 -56.38 -1.71 -5.12
CA TRP A 86 -55.80 -0.59 -5.89
C TRP A 86 -54.78 0.23 -5.07
N LEU A 87 -55.01 0.36 -3.76
CA LEU A 87 -54.16 1.14 -2.86
C LEU A 87 -52.86 0.38 -2.54
N SER A 88 -52.95 -0.94 -2.34
CA SER A 88 -51.79 -1.80 -2.20
C SER A 88 -50.91 -1.83 -3.46
N THR A 89 -51.53 -1.82 -4.65
CA THR A 89 -50.82 -1.75 -5.93
C THR A 89 -50.11 -0.41 -6.10
N ALA A 90 -50.78 0.72 -5.82
CA ALA A 90 -50.20 2.05 -5.91
C ALA A 90 -49.03 2.24 -4.91
N ILE A 91 -49.20 1.79 -3.66
CA ILE A 91 -48.17 1.86 -2.62
C ILE A 91 -46.96 1.00 -3.02
N ASN A 92 -47.15 -0.25 -3.47
CA ASN A 92 -46.04 -1.09 -3.93
C ASN A 92 -45.30 -0.51 -5.14
N TRP A 93 -46.01 0.12 -6.09
CA TRP A 93 -45.40 0.75 -7.26
C TRP A 93 -44.55 1.98 -6.88
N SER A 94 -44.99 2.74 -5.87
CA SER A 94 -44.27 3.92 -5.36
C SER A 94 -43.11 3.59 -4.40
N LEU A 95 -43.26 2.61 -3.50
CA LEU A 95 -42.26 2.25 -2.49
C LEU A 95 -41.26 1.19 -2.98
N GLY A 96 -41.62 0.41 -4.01
CA GLY A 96 -40.74 -0.60 -4.62
C GLY A 96 -39.40 -0.01 -5.10
N PRO A 97 -39.39 1.08 -5.89
CA PRO A 97 -38.14 1.73 -6.30
C PRO A 97 -37.36 2.33 -5.14
N LEU A 98 -38.05 2.85 -4.12
CA LEU A 98 -37.43 3.43 -2.92
C LEU A 98 -36.67 2.36 -2.11
N LYS A 99 -37.15 1.11 -2.09
CA LYS A 99 -36.43 -0.06 -1.53
C LYS A 99 -35.05 -0.18 -2.16
N TRP A 100 -35.00 -0.23 -3.49
CA TRP A 100 -33.77 -0.44 -4.24
C TRP A 100 -32.84 0.77 -4.12
N LEU A 101 -33.41 1.97 -4.03
CA LEU A 101 -32.66 3.21 -3.80
C LEU A 101 -31.92 3.20 -2.46
N VAL A 102 -32.41 2.51 -1.43
CA VAL A 102 -31.73 2.39 -0.13
C VAL A 102 -30.90 1.10 -0.03
N ALA A 103 -31.47 -0.03 -0.43
CA ALA A 103 -30.84 -1.34 -0.29
C ALA A 103 -29.59 -1.48 -1.16
N VAL A 104 -29.60 -0.99 -2.40
CA VAL A 104 -28.45 -1.12 -3.32
C VAL A 104 -27.26 -0.31 -2.80
N PRO A 105 -27.37 0.98 -2.44
CA PRO A 105 -26.24 1.72 -1.90
C PRO A 105 -25.71 1.14 -0.59
N VAL A 106 -26.59 0.73 0.34
CA VAL A 106 -26.16 0.10 1.59
C VAL A 106 -25.40 -1.20 1.33
N LEU A 107 -25.90 -2.03 0.42
CA LEU A 107 -25.24 -3.26 0.03
C LEU A 107 -23.90 -2.97 -0.65
N LEU A 108 -23.85 -2.07 -1.63
CA LEU A 108 -22.61 -1.68 -2.31
C LEU A 108 -21.58 -1.14 -1.33
N LEU A 109 -22.02 -0.33 -0.35
CA LEU A 109 -21.15 0.22 0.68
C LEU A 109 -20.58 -0.90 1.57
N LEU A 110 -21.42 -1.81 2.05
CA LEU A 110 -20.99 -2.98 2.82
C LEU A 110 -20.00 -3.83 2.02
N CYS A 111 -20.35 -4.12 0.76
CA CYS A 111 -19.51 -4.87 -0.15
C CYS A 111 -18.14 -4.21 -0.34
N TYR A 112 -18.13 -2.91 -0.61
CA TYR A 112 -16.91 -2.12 -0.78
C TYR A 112 -16.02 -2.16 0.46
N TYR A 113 -16.58 -1.94 1.65
CA TYR A 113 -15.80 -1.94 2.90
C TYR A 113 -15.25 -3.33 3.23
N THR A 114 -16.07 -4.39 3.14
CA THR A 114 -15.63 -5.75 3.40
C THR A 114 -14.57 -6.19 2.39
N PHE A 115 -14.78 -5.94 1.09
CA PHE A 115 -13.80 -6.23 0.06
C PHE A 115 -12.47 -5.51 0.32
N THR A 116 -12.53 -4.21 0.64
CA THR A 116 -11.33 -3.41 0.92
C THR A 116 -10.58 -3.94 2.15
N MET A 117 -11.29 -4.25 3.24
CA MET A 117 -10.65 -4.80 4.45
C MET A 117 -10.00 -6.16 4.21
N VAL A 118 -10.71 -7.08 3.55
CA VAL A 118 -10.17 -8.40 3.22
C VAL A 118 -8.98 -8.25 2.27
N GLY A 119 -9.09 -7.41 1.25
CA GLY A 119 -8.02 -7.13 0.30
C GLY A 119 -6.76 -6.59 0.98
N LEU A 120 -6.89 -5.67 1.94
CA LEU A 120 -5.76 -5.13 2.70
C LEU A 120 -5.08 -6.20 3.58
N ILE A 121 -5.87 -7.01 4.30
CA ILE A 121 -5.35 -8.08 5.16
C ILE A 121 -4.59 -9.09 4.30
N VAL A 122 -5.19 -9.49 3.18
CA VAL A 122 -4.58 -10.51 2.34
C VAL A 122 -3.39 -9.96 1.57
N ALA A 123 -3.37 -8.69 1.18
CA ALA A 123 -2.22 -8.08 0.50
C ALA A 123 -0.93 -8.07 1.36
N ALA A 124 -1.06 -7.97 2.68
CA ALA A 124 0.09 -7.87 3.59
C ALA A 124 1.15 -8.99 3.42
N PRO A 125 0.82 -10.29 3.45
CA PRO A 125 1.79 -11.36 3.24
C PRO A 125 2.42 -11.35 1.83
N PHE A 126 1.69 -10.94 0.79
CA PHE A 126 2.26 -10.85 -0.56
C PHE A 126 3.24 -9.68 -0.65
N ASN A 127 2.93 -8.55 -0.01
CA ASN A 127 3.82 -7.39 0.06
C ASN A 127 5.14 -7.74 0.75
N ASP A 128 5.06 -8.46 1.88
CA ASP A 128 6.22 -8.95 2.63
C ASP A 128 7.09 -9.89 1.79
N MET A 129 6.46 -10.90 1.19
CA MET A 129 7.14 -11.88 0.33
C MET A 129 7.76 -11.23 -0.91
N LEU A 130 7.06 -10.31 -1.57
CA LEU A 130 7.57 -9.61 -2.74
C LEU A 130 8.78 -8.74 -2.36
N SER A 131 8.70 -7.99 -1.26
CA SER A 131 9.82 -7.18 -0.79
C SER A 131 11.05 -8.04 -0.47
N GLU A 132 10.87 -9.20 0.17
CA GLU A 132 11.97 -10.13 0.45
C GLU A 132 12.63 -10.64 -0.84
N ARG A 133 11.84 -11.00 -1.86
CA ARG A 133 12.38 -11.49 -3.14
C ARG A 133 13.07 -10.39 -3.93
N VAL A 134 12.53 -9.18 -3.93
CA VAL A 134 13.16 -8.01 -4.57
C VAL A 134 14.51 -7.76 -3.92
N GLU A 135 14.57 -7.72 -2.58
CA GLU A 135 15.83 -7.54 -1.86
C GLU A 135 16.84 -8.64 -2.20
N ARG A 136 16.43 -9.92 -2.21
CA ARG A 136 17.33 -11.03 -2.60
C ARG A 136 17.82 -10.96 -4.05
N ALA A 137 17.05 -10.34 -4.95
CA ALA A 137 17.43 -10.19 -6.35
C ALA A 137 18.50 -9.14 -6.56
N ILE A 138 18.51 -8.08 -5.74
CA ILE A 138 19.43 -6.93 -5.88
C ILE A 138 20.53 -6.87 -4.82
N CYS A 139 20.39 -7.60 -3.70
CA CYS A 139 21.37 -7.66 -2.62
C CYS A 139 22.13 -9.00 -2.54
N GLU A 140 23.28 -8.96 -1.86
CA GLU A 140 24.01 -10.15 -1.45
C GLU A 140 23.13 -11.06 -0.56
N PRO A 141 23.32 -12.38 -0.61
CA PRO A 141 22.60 -13.31 0.26
C PRO A 141 22.80 -12.96 1.74
N LYS A 142 21.69 -12.88 2.49
CA LYS A 142 21.72 -12.73 3.95
C LYS A 142 21.61 -14.09 4.62
N GLU A 143 22.45 -14.33 5.62
CA GLU A 143 22.27 -15.45 6.55
C GLU A 143 21.07 -15.15 7.45
N LYS A 144 20.02 -15.98 7.41
CA LYS A 144 18.84 -15.79 8.27
C LYS A 144 19.18 -16.20 9.70
N GLN A 145 19.23 -15.24 10.62
CA GLN A 145 19.14 -15.54 12.05
C GLN A 145 17.69 -15.89 12.40
N SER A 146 17.47 -17.08 12.96
CA SER A 146 16.17 -17.46 13.51
C SER A 146 15.92 -16.71 14.82
N LEU A 147 14.86 -15.90 14.85
CA LEU A 147 14.42 -15.23 16.08
C LEU A 147 13.45 -16.13 16.86
N PRO A 148 13.44 -16.04 18.22
CA PRO A 148 12.47 -16.76 19.04
C PRO A 148 11.02 -16.35 18.71
N LEU A 149 10.08 -17.31 18.71
CA LEU A 149 8.68 -17.09 18.33
C LEU A 149 7.99 -15.94 19.08
N ARG A 150 8.28 -15.76 20.37
CA ARG A 150 7.74 -14.66 21.20
C ARG A 150 8.20 -13.28 20.75
N VAL A 151 9.42 -13.18 20.21
CA VAL A 151 9.97 -11.94 19.66
C VAL A 151 9.27 -11.64 18.33
N THR A 152 9.07 -12.67 17.49
CA THR A 152 8.39 -12.54 16.20
C THR A 152 6.94 -12.06 16.34
N THR A 153 6.16 -12.59 17.29
CA THR A 153 4.76 -12.17 17.48
C THR A 153 4.63 -10.75 18.01
N ALA A 154 5.48 -10.34 18.96
CA ALA A 154 5.50 -8.96 19.46
C ALA A 154 5.84 -7.95 18.35
N LEU A 155 6.78 -8.31 17.46
CA LEU A 155 7.18 -7.51 16.31
C LEU A 155 6.05 -7.38 15.27
N MET A 156 5.28 -8.44 15.03
CA MET A 156 4.11 -8.39 14.13
C MET A 156 3.05 -7.42 14.64
N VAL A 157 2.66 -7.52 15.91
CA VAL A 157 1.67 -6.61 16.52
C VAL A 157 2.14 -5.16 16.43
N GLN A 158 3.41 -4.90 16.73
CA GLN A 158 3.96 -3.55 16.64
C GLN A 158 3.97 -3.02 15.20
N SER A 159 4.28 -3.86 14.22
CA SER A 159 4.23 -3.49 12.80
C SER A 159 2.81 -3.12 12.36
N MET A 160 1.80 -3.83 12.86
CA MET A 160 0.39 -3.47 12.63
C MET A 160 0.04 -2.12 13.25
N LEU A 161 0.49 -1.84 14.48
CA LEU A 161 0.25 -0.55 15.14
C LEU A 161 0.93 0.61 14.39
N ASP A 162 2.14 0.40 13.88
CA ASP A 162 2.84 1.39 13.05
C ASP A 162 2.08 1.68 11.75
N ALA A 163 1.56 0.65 11.08
CA ALA A 163 0.73 0.79 9.88
C ALA A 163 -0.56 1.55 10.18
N ILE A 164 -1.25 1.22 11.28
CA ILE A 164 -2.45 1.95 11.74
C ILE A 164 -2.09 3.41 12.04
N GLY A 165 -0.93 3.69 12.63
CA GLY A 165 -0.46 5.05 12.88
C GLY A 165 -0.22 5.84 11.59
N ILE A 166 0.33 5.21 10.55
CA ILE A 166 0.48 5.84 9.21
C ILE A 166 -0.90 6.15 8.63
N LEU A 167 -1.83 5.20 8.65
CA LEU A 167 -3.20 5.38 8.15
C LEU A 167 -3.95 6.47 8.92
N GLY A 168 -3.84 6.49 10.24
CA GLY A 168 -4.45 7.54 11.07
C GLY A 168 -3.91 8.93 10.74
N ARG A 169 -2.59 9.07 10.52
CA ARG A 169 -1.99 10.34 10.06
C ARG A 169 -2.45 10.71 8.65
N GLN A 170 -2.56 9.74 7.73
CA GLN A 170 -3.09 9.97 6.38
C GLN A 170 -4.50 10.54 6.43
N ILE A 171 -5.39 9.91 7.21
CA ILE A 171 -6.78 10.36 7.38
C ILE A 171 -6.81 11.75 8.01
N LEU A 172 -6.04 11.98 9.08
CA LEU A 172 -5.99 13.28 9.75
C LEU A 172 -5.56 14.39 8.79
N TRP A 173 -4.43 14.22 8.09
CA TRP A 173 -3.94 15.22 7.14
C TRP A 173 -4.91 15.42 5.97
N THR A 174 -5.52 14.36 5.48
CA THR A 174 -6.55 14.45 4.42
C THR A 174 -7.73 15.28 4.90
N LEU A 175 -8.24 15.06 6.11
CA LEU A 175 -9.34 15.84 6.69
C LEU A 175 -8.95 17.31 6.92
N LEU A 176 -7.71 17.59 7.34
CA LEU A 176 -7.23 18.96 7.54
C LEU A 176 -7.14 19.74 6.23
N VAL A 177 -6.71 19.11 5.14
CA VAL A 177 -6.61 19.78 3.83
C VAL A 177 -7.89 19.71 3.02
N LEU A 178 -8.85 18.86 3.39
CA LEU A 178 -10.12 18.67 2.69
C LEU A 178 -10.86 19.99 2.38
N PRO A 179 -10.96 20.97 3.31
CA PRO A 179 -11.65 22.23 3.02
C PRO A 179 -11.03 23.04 1.88
N LEU A 180 -9.74 22.82 1.55
CA LEU A 180 -9.10 23.54 0.45
C LEU A 180 -9.67 23.13 -0.91
N ILE A 181 -10.37 21.99 -1.02
CA ILE A 181 -11.00 21.54 -2.27
C ILE A 181 -12.04 22.54 -2.81
N PHE A 182 -12.60 23.40 -1.95
CA PHE A 182 -13.53 24.46 -2.34
C PHE A 182 -12.86 25.61 -3.11
N VAL A 183 -11.53 25.70 -3.08
CA VAL A 183 -10.78 26.67 -3.90
C VAL A 183 -10.70 26.14 -5.33
N PRO A 184 -11.31 26.82 -6.33
CA PRO A 184 -11.29 26.36 -7.71
C PRO A 184 -9.86 26.23 -8.24
N LEU A 185 -9.63 25.27 -9.14
CA LEU A 185 -8.37 24.98 -9.85
C LEU A 185 -7.18 24.54 -8.98
N VAL A 186 -6.97 25.07 -7.79
CA VAL A 186 -5.78 24.78 -6.95
C VAL A 186 -6.09 23.95 -5.71
N GLY A 187 -7.36 23.87 -5.32
CA GLY A 187 -7.81 23.18 -4.11
C GLY A 187 -7.52 21.67 -4.05
N PHE A 188 -7.33 21.03 -5.21
CA PHE A 188 -6.98 19.61 -5.29
C PHE A 188 -5.50 19.33 -4.98
N LEU A 189 -4.63 20.32 -5.16
CA LEU A 189 -3.18 20.14 -5.07
C LEU A 189 -2.72 19.72 -3.66
N PRO A 190 -3.23 20.31 -2.56
CA PRO A 190 -2.93 19.84 -1.21
C PRO A 190 -3.34 18.38 -0.97
N LEU A 191 -4.52 17.96 -1.42
CA LEU A 191 -4.98 16.58 -1.30
C LEU A 191 -4.07 15.63 -2.08
N PHE A 192 -3.70 16.02 -3.31
CA PHE A 192 -2.78 15.26 -4.14
C PHE A 192 -1.41 15.09 -3.47
N LEU A 193 -0.87 16.16 -2.86
CA LEU A 193 0.43 16.12 -2.19
C LEU A 193 0.40 15.29 -0.90
N VAL A 194 -0.70 15.34 -0.14
CA VAL A 194 -0.91 14.44 1.01
C VAL A 194 -0.97 12.99 0.53
N GLY A 195 -1.77 12.70 -0.51
CA GLY A 195 -1.84 11.38 -1.15
C GLY A 195 -0.46 10.88 -1.59
N ALA A 196 0.29 11.71 -2.32
CA ALA A 196 1.64 11.40 -2.76
C ALA A 196 2.58 11.11 -1.58
N HIS A 197 2.63 11.98 -0.56
CA HIS A 197 3.49 11.79 0.61
C HIS A 197 3.26 10.43 1.27
N PHE A 198 2.00 10.09 1.53
CA PHE A 198 1.67 8.84 2.21
C PHE A 198 1.74 7.60 1.30
N ALA A 199 1.55 7.76 -0.01
CA ALA A 199 1.81 6.68 -0.97
C ALA A 199 3.30 6.31 -0.96
N GLY A 200 4.19 7.30 -1.08
CA GLY A 200 5.64 7.07 -1.01
C GLY A 200 6.07 6.47 0.32
N LEU A 201 5.56 7.01 1.43
CA LEU A 201 5.82 6.50 2.77
C LEU A 201 5.33 5.06 2.94
N GLY A 202 4.11 4.72 2.55
CA GLY A 202 3.51 3.40 2.76
C GLY A 202 4.24 2.28 2.01
N TYR A 203 4.60 2.51 0.74
CA TYR A 203 5.36 1.53 -0.03
C TYR A 203 6.79 1.36 0.47
N PHE A 204 7.44 2.46 0.89
CA PHE A 204 8.75 2.42 1.51
C PHE A 204 8.73 1.71 2.88
N ASP A 205 7.65 1.90 3.65
CA ASP A 205 7.48 1.29 4.97
C ASP A 205 7.39 -0.23 4.93
N THR A 206 6.91 -0.79 3.83
CA THR A 206 6.79 -2.25 3.66
C THR A 206 8.12 -2.97 3.91
N SER A 207 9.23 -2.46 3.37
CA SER A 207 10.57 -3.05 3.57
C SER A 207 11.13 -2.79 4.97
N MET A 208 10.81 -1.64 5.55
CA MET A 208 11.24 -1.27 6.90
C MET A 208 10.53 -2.09 7.98
N ALA A 209 9.22 -2.29 7.83
CA ALA A 209 8.38 -3.10 8.71
C ALA A 209 8.83 -4.56 8.69
N ARG A 210 9.09 -5.15 7.50
CA ARG A 210 9.66 -6.50 7.37
C ARG A 210 10.97 -6.67 8.13
N ASN A 211 11.80 -5.64 8.15
CA ASN A 211 13.09 -5.63 8.85
C ASN A 211 12.99 -5.09 10.29
N ASN A 212 11.78 -4.98 10.87
CA ASN A 212 11.54 -4.60 12.27
C ASN A 212 12.10 -3.22 12.67
N LEU A 213 12.22 -2.31 11.70
CA LEU A 213 12.58 -0.94 11.99
C LEU A 213 11.38 -0.24 12.64
N ARG A 214 11.58 0.33 13.83
CA ARG A 214 10.58 1.12 14.57
C ARG A 214 10.56 2.57 14.07
N ASN A 215 9.48 3.29 14.36
CA ASN A 215 9.34 4.71 14.01
C ASN A 215 10.54 5.59 14.42
N ARG A 216 11.18 5.29 15.57
CA ARG A 216 12.40 6.00 16.01
C ARG A 216 13.59 5.82 15.06
N HIS A 217 13.71 4.66 14.41
CA HIS A 217 14.76 4.38 13.42
C HIS A 217 14.37 4.95 12.04
N LYS A 218 13.07 4.96 11.70
CA LYS A 218 12.56 5.47 10.42
C LYS A 218 12.66 7.01 10.33
N ALA A 219 12.31 7.72 11.40
CA ALA A 219 12.23 9.18 11.42
C ALA A 219 13.48 9.93 10.90
N PRO A 220 14.72 9.62 11.34
CA PRO A 220 15.91 10.30 10.83
C PRO A 220 16.11 10.06 9.33
N VAL A 221 15.88 8.83 8.86
CA VAL A 221 16.01 8.46 7.44
C VAL A 221 14.96 9.17 6.59
N LEU A 222 13.70 9.21 7.03
CA LEU A 222 12.62 9.91 6.35
C LEU A 222 12.89 11.41 6.21
N ARG A 223 13.55 12.03 7.20
CA ARG A 223 13.91 13.46 7.14
C ARG A 223 14.98 13.74 6.08
N VAL A 224 15.99 12.87 5.99
CA VAL A 224 17.08 13.00 5.00
C VAL A 224 16.56 12.74 3.59
N HIS A 225 15.74 11.72 3.38
CA HIS A 225 15.25 11.30 2.06
C HIS A 225 13.85 11.87 1.69
N ARG A 226 13.37 12.90 2.41
CA ARG A 226 12.00 13.43 2.24
C ARG A 226 11.64 13.82 0.80
N TRP A 227 12.60 14.35 0.04
CA TRP A 227 12.39 14.77 -1.34
C TRP A 227 12.35 13.58 -2.31
N GLU A 228 13.16 12.55 -2.06
CA GLU A 228 13.11 11.29 -2.82
C GLU A 228 11.76 10.58 -2.59
N LEU A 229 11.31 10.53 -1.33
CA LEU A 229 10.01 9.97 -0.95
C LEU A 229 8.85 10.74 -1.58
N LEU A 230 8.92 12.07 -1.62
CA LEU A 230 7.90 12.89 -2.27
C LEU A 230 7.85 12.64 -3.78
N GLY A 231 9.00 12.59 -4.45
CA GLY A 231 9.07 12.30 -5.89
C GLY A 231 8.53 10.91 -6.21
N PHE A 232 8.88 9.91 -5.41
CA PHE A 232 8.33 8.56 -5.51
C PHE A 232 6.81 8.55 -5.34
N GLY A 233 6.31 9.21 -4.31
CA GLY A 233 4.89 9.36 -4.03
C GLY A 233 4.11 10.04 -5.15
N VAL A 234 4.65 11.13 -5.71
CA VAL A 234 4.05 11.86 -6.83
C VAL A 234 3.98 10.96 -8.07
N ALA A 235 5.05 10.25 -8.40
CA ALA A 235 5.05 9.33 -9.54
C ALA A 235 4.00 8.21 -9.37
N MET A 236 3.90 7.63 -8.17
CA MET A 236 2.85 6.64 -7.86
C MET A 236 1.45 7.23 -7.99
N GLN A 237 1.22 8.43 -7.44
CA GLN A 237 -0.08 9.09 -7.50
C GLN A 237 -0.51 9.41 -8.94
N LEU A 238 0.43 9.85 -9.80
CA LEU A 238 0.17 10.06 -11.22
C LEU A 238 -0.15 8.76 -11.96
N LEU A 239 0.58 7.67 -11.67
CA LEU A 239 0.30 6.37 -12.26
C LEU A 239 -1.08 5.84 -11.84
N PHE A 240 -1.52 6.14 -10.62
CA PHE A 240 -2.87 5.82 -10.14
C PHE A 240 -3.99 6.53 -10.89
N LEU A 241 -3.72 7.68 -11.53
CA LEU A 241 -4.71 8.38 -12.36
C LEU A 241 -4.98 7.65 -13.67
N ILE A 242 -4.06 6.77 -14.11
CA ILE A 242 -4.23 5.99 -15.33
C ILE A 242 -5.12 4.78 -15.02
N PRO A 243 -6.27 4.61 -15.71
CA PRO A 243 -7.13 3.46 -15.51
C PRO A 243 -6.38 2.14 -15.74
N PHE A 244 -6.77 1.09 -15.01
CA PHE A 244 -6.16 -0.25 -15.02
C PHE A 244 -4.72 -0.35 -14.51
N VAL A 245 -3.90 0.69 -14.66
CA VAL A 245 -2.53 0.77 -14.12
C VAL A 245 -2.53 0.63 -12.59
N GLY A 246 -3.59 1.11 -11.92
CA GLY A 246 -3.84 0.90 -10.49
C GLY A 246 -3.64 -0.55 -10.01
N LEU A 247 -3.97 -1.55 -10.84
CA LEU A 247 -3.80 -2.98 -10.49
C LEU A 247 -2.33 -3.39 -10.33
N LEU A 248 -1.42 -2.70 -11.00
CA LEU A 248 0.02 -2.94 -10.95
C LEU A 248 0.73 -2.07 -9.91
N MET A 249 0.04 -1.10 -9.30
CA MET A 249 0.66 -0.16 -8.37
C MET A 249 1.15 -0.82 -7.09
N LEU A 250 0.48 -1.87 -6.63
CA LEU A 250 0.92 -2.62 -5.48
C LEU A 250 2.28 -3.31 -5.74
N PRO A 251 2.45 -4.18 -6.75
CA PRO A 251 3.74 -4.82 -6.98
C PRO A 251 4.83 -3.83 -7.41
N VAL A 252 4.49 -2.81 -8.21
CA VAL A 252 5.44 -1.76 -8.62
C VAL A 252 5.87 -0.91 -7.42
N GLY A 253 4.92 -0.47 -6.59
CA GLY A 253 5.18 0.36 -5.41
C GLY A 253 6.02 -0.38 -4.38
N VAL A 254 5.68 -1.62 -4.03
CA VAL A 254 6.49 -2.44 -3.09
C VAL A 254 7.90 -2.67 -3.63
N THR A 255 8.04 -2.92 -4.93
CA THR A 255 9.36 -3.10 -5.56
C THR A 255 10.16 -1.80 -5.53
N ALA A 256 9.56 -0.67 -5.89
CA ALA A 256 10.19 0.65 -5.87
C ALA A 256 10.61 1.06 -4.46
N GLY A 257 9.74 0.85 -3.46
CA GLY A 257 10.03 1.07 -2.05
C GLY A 257 11.19 0.19 -1.56
N THR A 258 11.25 -1.06 -2.02
CA THR A 258 12.37 -1.96 -1.69
C THR A 258 13.67 -1.51 -2.34
N ILE A 259 13.66 -1.05 -3.59
CA ILE A 259 14.84 -0.48 -4.25
C ILE A 259 15.37 0.72 -3.45
N LEU A 260 14.48 1.65 -3.09
CA LEU A 260 14.85 2.80 -2.26
C LEU A 260 15.41 2.37 -0.91
N TYR A 261 14.79 1.39 -0.25
CA TYR A 261 15.26 0.81 1.01
C TYR A 261 16.68 0.23 0.90
N THR A 262 16.98 -0.49 -0.17
CA THR A 262 18.30 -1.12 -0.35
C THR A 262 19.43 -0.14 -0.70
N ARG A 263 19.08 1.03 -1.23
CA ARG A 263 20.04 2.07 -1.58
C ARG A 263 20.55 2.84 -0.35
N ILE A 264 19.73 2.91 0.70
CA ILE A 264 20.04 3.68 1.90
C ILE A 264 21.13 2.98 2.71
N ASP A 265 22.15 3.75 3.10
CA ASP A 265 23.16 3.31 4.07
C ASP A 265 22.57 3.33 5.49
N TRP A 266 21.89 2.25 5.85
CA TRP A 266 21.28 2.10 7.16
C TRP A 266 22.30 2.14 8.30
N GLU A 267 23.54 1.69 8.09
CA GLU A 267 24.53 1.71 9.15
C GLU A 267 24.98 3.14 9.46
N ARG A 268 25.24 3.92 8.41
CA ARG A 268 25.60 5.33 8.56
C ARG A 268 24.44 6.13 9.13
N ALA A 269 23.22 5.93 8.62
CA ALA A 269 22.05 6.67 9.08
C ALA A 269 21.74 6.41 10.57
N LEU A 270 21.87 5.17 11.05
CA LEU A 270 21.69 4.84 12.46
C LEU A 270 22.82 5.44 13.33
N ARG A 271 24.07 5.40 12.85
CA ARG A 271 25.21 6.00 13.55
C ARG A 271 25.07 7.52 13.69
N GLU A 272 24.73 8.21 12.61
CA GLU A 272 24.52 9.68 12.61
C GLU A 272 23.34 10.08 13.51
N ALA A 273 22.33 9.22 13.64
CA ALA A 273 21.21 9.43 14.56
C ALA A 273 21.51 9.05 16.02
N GLY A 274 22.69 8.48 16.33
CA GLY A 274 23.02 7.98 17.66
C GLY A 274 22.15 6.79 18.11
N LEU A 275 21.66 5.99 17.18
CA LEU A 275 20.75 4.87 17.44
C LEU A 275 21.46 3.52 17.31
N GLU A 276 21.20 2.62 18.24
CA GLU A 276 21.67 1.24 18.17
C GLU A 276 20.94 0.44 17.08
N ARG A 277 21.63 -0.58 16.54
CA ARG A 277 21.03 -1.49 15.55
C ARG A 277 19.91 -2.32 16.20
N PRO A 278 18.72 -2.41 15.57
CA PRO A 278 17.67 -3.29 16.06
C PRO A 278 18.13 -4.75 16.08
N THR A 279 17.62 -5.53 17.04
CA THR A 279 17.88 -6.97 17.12
C THR A 279 17.41 -7.70 15.86
N GLY A 280 18.29 -8.51 15.26
CA GLY A 280 18.00 -9.24 14.03
C GLY A 280 17.98 -8.39 12.75
N PHE A 281 18.28 -7.09 12.83
CA PHE A 281 18.39 -6.22 11.65
C PHE A 281 19.74 -6.40 10.97
N ILE A 282 19.72 -6.95 9.75
CA ILE A 282 20.90 -7.01 8.88
C ILE A 282 20.71 -5.94 7.80
N PRO A 283 21.58 -4.92 7.69
CA PRO A 283 21.45 -3.90 6.66
C PRO A 283 21.57 -4.52 5.26
N PRO A 284 20.81 -4.02 4.26
CA PRO A 284 20.94 -4.47 2.87
C PRO A 284 22.33 -4.13 2.33
N ARG A 285 22.88 -5.05 1.54
CA ARG A 285 24.14 -4.88 0.79
C ARG A 285 23.85 -5.07 -0.69
N PRO A 286 23.58 -3.99 -1.46
CA PRO A 286 23.30 -4.11 -2.88
C PRO A 286 24.52 -4.66 -3.63
N ARG A 287 24.30 -5.59 -4.58
CA ARG A 287 25.38 -6.21 -5.40
C ARG A 287 25.94 -5.27 -6.46
N PHE A 288 25.15 -4.28 -6.86
CA PHE A 288 25.47 -3.34 -7.93
C PHE A 288 25.11 -1.92 -7.50
N ASN A 289 25.85 -0.93 -8.01
CA ASN A 289 25.41 0.46 -7.95
C ASN A 289 24.08 0.57 -8.70
N THR A 290 22.99 0.80 -7.96
CA THR A 290 21.68 1.08 -8.54
C THR A 290 21.63 2.54 -8.99
N GLU A 291 22.39 2.86 -10.05
CA GLU A 291 22.31 4.15 -10.74
C GLU A 291 21.09 4.29 -11.62
#